data_AF-A0A519RHW6-F1
#
_entry.id   AF-A0A519RHW6-F1
#
_cell.length_a   1.000
_cell.length_b   1.000
_cell.length_c   1.000
_cell.angle_alpha   90.00
_cell.angle_beta   90.00
_cell.angle_gamma   90.00
#
_symmetry.space_group_name_H-M   'P 1'
#
loop_
_entity.id
_entity.type
_entity.pdbx_description
1 polymer ?
#
loop_
_entity_poly.entity_id
_entity_poly.type
_entity_poly.pdbx_seq_one_letter_code
_entity_poly.pdbx_strand_id
1 'polypeptide(L)'
;MKIAYISTSLPNECGIATFNANLSIAINQHKTISKDSFVVALSDSESLDTYKYPSNVKYVIRQSNQKDYLRAADYINTSQVDACIIEHEFGIYGGESGLYLLTLMARINKPIITILHTVLKQPSYI
;
A
#
# COMPACT_ATOMS: atom_id res chain seq x y z
N MET A 1 -0.44 -18.41 -4.57
CA MET A 1 -1.11 -17.10 -4.47
C MET A 1 -0.06 -16.01 -4.38
N LYS A 2 -0.22 -14.91 -5.10
CA LYS A 2 0.67 -13.74 -5.07
C LYS A 2 -0.08 -12.56 -4.47
N ILE A 3 0.56 -11.85 -3.54
CA ILE A 3 -0.07 -10.75 -2.79
C ILE A 3 0.64 -9.44 -3.11
N ALA A 4 -0.15 -8.37 -3.31
CA ALA A 4 0.34 -6.99 -3.22
C ALA A 4 0.03 -6.44 -1.83
N TYR A 5 1.06 -6.00 -1.12
CA TYR A 5 0.93 -5.31 0.17
C TYR A 5 0.99 -3.80 -0.07
N ILE A 6 -0.01 -3.05 0.38
CA ILE A 6 -0.14 -1.60 0.16
C ILE A 6 -0.07 -0.92 1.52
N SER A 7 1.02 -0.19 1.76
CA SER A 7 1.38 0.32 3.09
C SER A 7 2.51 1.34 2.97
N THR A 8 2.85 2.04 4.06
CA THR A 8 4.22 2.57 4.20
C THR A 8 5.23 1.41 4.26
N SER A 9 6.48 1.70 3.93
CA SER A 9 7.57 0.72 3.89
C SER A 9 8.86 1.32 4.41
N LEU A 10 9.76 0.49 4.95
CA LEU A 10 11.12 0.91 5.26
C LEU A 10 11.79 1.42 3.98
N PRO A 11 12.55 2.53 4.00
CA PRO A 11 13.11 3.20 5.19
C PRO A 11 12.24 4.29 5.86
N ASN A 12 10.96 4.44 5.53
CA ASN A 12 10.08 5.33 6.29
C ASN A 12 9.95 4.79 7.72
N GLU A 13 10.50 5.52 8.70
CA GLU A 13 10.51 5.11 10.11
C GLU A 13 9.15 5.36 10.75
N CYS A 14 8.18 4.47 10.49
CA CYS A 14 6.90 4.46 11.18
C CYS A 14 6.46 3.05 11.56
N GLY A 15 5.60 2.94 12.57
CA GLY A 15 5.15 1.65 13.11
C GLY A 15 4.48 0.76 12.07
N ILE A 16 3.73 1.35 11.13
CA ILE A 16 3.07 0.63 10.03
C ILE A 16 4.06 0.04 9.04
N ALA A 17 5.17 0.72 8.75
CA ALA A 17 6.21 0.17 7.88
C ALA A 17 6.83 -1.10 8.48
N THR A 18 7.11 -1.09 9.79
CA THR A 18 7.59 -2.26 10.52
C THR A 18 6.53 -3.36 10.61
N PHE A 19 5.27 -3.01 10.88
CA PHE A 19 4.15 -3.96 10.94
C PHE A 19 4.00 -4.70 9.60
N ASN A 20 3.91 -3.97 8.49
CA ASN A 20 3.78 -4.54 7.14
C ASN A 20 4.99 -5.41 6.76
N ALA A 21 6.21 -4.98 7.13
CA ALA A 21 7.40 -5.81 6.91
C ALA A 21 7.29 -7.16 7.64
N ASN A 22 6.92 -7.15 8.93
CA ASN A 22 6.75 -8.37 9.70
C ASN A 22 5.59 -9.24 9.18
N LEU A 23 4.45 -8.63 8.84
CA LEU A 23 3.29 -9.32 8.29
C LEU A 23 3.62 -10.00 6.97
N SER A 24 4.22 -9.27 6.04
CA SER A 24 4.59 -9.82 4.72
C SER A 24 5.61 -10.94 4.83
N ILE A 25 6.59 -10.85 5.75
CA ILE A 25 7.52 -11.93 6.03
C ILE A 25 6.77 -13.16 6.56
N ALA A 26 5.90 -13.00 7.56
CA ALA A 26 5.17 -14.11 8.17
C ALA A 26 4.22 -14.80 7.17
N ILE A 27 3.47 -14.04 6.38
CA ILE A 27 2.55 -14.59 5.36
C ILE A 27 3.34 -15.30 4.26
N ASN A 28 4.42 -14.70 3.77
CA ASN A 28 5.21 -15.26 2.66
C ASN A 28 6.01 -16.52 3.05
N GLN A 29 6.08 -16.89 4.33
CA GLN A 29 6.64 -18.17 4.76
C GLN A 29 5.71 -19.36 4.45
N HIS A 30 4.42 -19.13 4.22
CA HIS A 30 3.49 -20.19 3.84
C HIS A 30 3.77 -20.70 2.42
N LYS A 31 3.82 -22.03 2.25
CA LYS A 31 4.13 -22.70 0.97
C LYS A 31 3.19 -22.33 -0.18
N THR A 32 1.97 -21.90 0.12
CA THR A 32 0.95 -21.50 -0.87
C THR A 32 1.15 -20.08 -1.38
N ILE A 33 2.00 -19.27 -0.73
CA ILE A 33 2.27 -17.89 -1.09
C ILE A 33 3.53 -17.80 -1.95
N SER A 34 3.43 -17.06 -3.05
CA SER A 34 4.55 -16.83 -3.97
C SER A 34 5.55 -15.86 -3.35
N LYS A 35 6.83 -16.18 -3.53
CA LYS A 35 7.96 -15.30 -3.16
C LYS A 35 7.98 -14.00 -3.99
N ASP A 36 7.26 -13.95 -5.10
CA ASP A 36 7.16 -12.75 -5.95
C ASP A 36 6.16 -11.73 -5.42
N SER A 37 5.48 -12.02 -4.30
CA SER A 37 4.64 -11.04 -3.60
C SER A 37 5.44 -9.79 -3.28
N PHE A 38 4.81 -8.63 -3.40
CA PHE A 38 5.52 -7.35 -3.41
C PHE A 38 4.80 -6.26 -2.64
N VAL A 39 5.54 -5.19 -2.35
CA VAL A 39 5.04 -4.00 -1.65
C VAL A 39 4.81 -2.87 -2.66
N VAL A 40 3.67 -2.19 -2.51
CA VAL A 40 3.38 -0.87 -3.06
C VAL A 40 3.53 0.11 -1.89
N ALA A 41 4.62 0.87 -1.89
CA ALA A 41 4.98 1.73 -0.77
C ALA A 41 4.31 3.11 -0.89
N LEU A 42 3.77 3.62 0.21
CA LEU A 42 3.39 5.02 0.37
C LEU A 42 4.61 5.83 0.81
N SER A 43 4.85 6.94 0.13
CA SER A 43 5.93 7.90 0.40
C SER A 43 5.34 9.26 0.69
N ASP A 44 5.71 9.85 1.83
CA ASP A 44 5.44 11.23 2.22
C ASP A 44 6.30 12.26 1.45
N SER A 45 7.38 11.82 0.80
CA SER A 45 8.17 12.65 -0.10
C SER A 45 7.58 12.76 -1.50
N GLU A 46 7.66 13.96 -2.09
CA GLU A 46 7.34 14.23 -3.51
C GLU A 46 8.42 13.74 -4.48
N SER A 47 9.64 13.50 -3.99
CA SER A 47 10.73 12.92 -4.78
C SER A 47 10.80 11.42 -4.56
N LEU A 48 10.83 10.66 -5.66
CA LEU A 48 10.99 9.20 -5.61
C LEU A 48 12.40 8.77 -5.17
N ASP A 49 13.38 9.68 -5.26
CA ASP A 49 14.78 9.40 -4.90
C ASP A 49 15.07 9.61 -3.41
N THR A 50 14.10 10.10 -2.62
CA THR A 50 14.29 10.36 -1.19
C THR A 50 14.57 9.09 -0.40
N TYR A 51 13.90 7.98 -0.74
CA TYR A 51 14.01 6.73 -0.02
C TYR A 51 14.58 5.62 -0.88
N LYS A 52 15.59 4.93 -0.35
CA LYS A 52 16.15 3.72 -0.95
C LYS A 52 15.34 2.51 -0.49
N TYR A 53 14.20 2.28 -1.14
CA TYR A 53 13.35 1.14 -0.85
C TYR A 53 14.04 -0.20 -1.21
N PRO A 54 13.75 -1.28 -0.44
CA PRO A 54 14.24 -2.62 -0.77
C PRO A 54 13.61 -3.16 -2.06
N SER A 55 14.24 -4.18 -2.65
CA SER A 55 13.88 -4.71 -3.96
C SER A 55 12.49 -5.36 -4.04
N ASN A 56 11.86 -5.69 -2.91
CA ASN A 56 10.49 -6.17 -2.84
C ASN A 56 9.45 -5.04 -2.94
N VAL A 57 9.85 -3.77 -2.80
CA VAL A 57 9.00 -2.63 -3.17
C VAL A 57 9.06 -2.48 -4.69
N LYS A 58 7.91 -2.64 -5.35
CA LYS A 58 7.83 -2.63 -6.82
C LYS A 58 7.11 -1.40 -7.38
N TYR A 59 6.44 -0.65 -6.52
CA TYR A 59 5.77 0.58 -6.88
C TYR A 59 5.80 1.53 -5.68
N VAL A 60 5.91 2.83 -5.95
CA VAL A 60 5.88 3.88 -4.91
C VAL A 60 4.78 4.86 -5.26
N ILE A 61 3.89 5.12 -4.31
CA ILE A 61 2.85 6.13 -4.37
C ILE A 61 3.32 7.32 -3.56
N ARG A 62 3.47 8.49 -4.19
CA ARG A 62 3.63 9.74 -3.44
C ARG A 62 2.27 10.11 -2.85
N GLN A 63 2.22 10.18 -1.52
CA GLN A 63 0.99 10.29 -0.74
C GLN A 63 0.11 11.45 -1.21
N SER A 64 0.69 12.61 -1.51
CA SER A 64 -0.09 13.79 -1.91
C SER A 64 -0.44 13.82 -3.40
N ASN A 65 -0.07 12.80 -4.18
CA ASN A 65 -0.24 12.76 -5.63
C ASN A 65 -1.33 11.77 -6.06
N GLN A 66 -2.54 12.26 -6.31
CA GLN A 66 -3.69 11.42 -6.72
C GLN A 66 -3.41 10.58 -7.99
N LYS A 67 -2.58 11.05 -8.91
CA LYS A 67 -2.26 10.30 -10.15
C LYS A 67 -1.47 9.03 -9.86
N ASP A 68 -0.65 9.03 -8.81
CA ASP A 68 0.14 7.85 -8.45
C ASP A 68 -0.76 6.72 -7.90
N TYR A 69 -1.84 7.06 -7.21
CA TYR A 69 -2.87 6.07 -6.82
C TYR A 69 -3.51 5.41 -8.04
N LEU A 70 -3.90 6.20 -9.06
CA LEU A 70 -4.50 5.65 -10.28
C LEU A 70 -3.52 4.71 -11.01
N ARG A 71 -2.25 5.12 -11.14
CA ARG A 71 -1.21 4.30 -11.77
C ARG A 71 -0.84 3.07 -10.95
N ALA A 72 -0.87 3.16 -9.62
CA ALA A 72 -0.68 2.00 -8.75
C ALA A 72 -1.78 0.96 -8.94
N ALA A 73 -3.04 1.40 -9.08
CA ALA A 73 -4.15 0.50 -9.40
C ALA A 73 -3.93 -0.20 -10.76
N ASP A 74 -3.49 0.54 -11.78
CA ASP A 74 -3.18 -0.03 -13.09
C ASP A 74 -2.01 -1.03 -13.02
N TYR A 75 -0.96 -0.72 -12.25
CA TYR A 75 0.15 -1.62 -11.99
C TYR A 75 -0.31 -2.91 -11.30
N ILE A 76 -1.16 -2.80 -10.28
CA ILE A 76 -1.73 -3.95 -9.56
C ILE A 76 -2.58 -4.81 -10.50
N ASN A 77 -3.47 -4.18 -11.27
CA ASN A 77 -4.41 -4.88 -12.16
C ASN A 77 -3.71 -5.62 -13.30
N THR A 78 -2.61 -5.07 -13.82
CA THR A 78 -1.80 -5.70 -14.88
C THR A 78 -0.84 -6.77 -14.34
N SER A 79 -0.65 -6.83 -13.02
CA SER A 79 0.19 -7.84 -12.38
C SER A 79 -0.56 -9.16 -12.15
N GLN A 80 0.22 -10.21 -11.85
CA GLN A 80 -0.29 -11.55 -11.53
C GLN A 80 -0.69 -11.70 -10.05
N VAL A 81 -1.05 -10.62 -9.35
CA VAL A 81 -1.51 -10.72 -7.97
C VAL A 81 -2.92 -11.29 -7.91
N ASP A 82 -3.14 -12.13 -6.91
CA ASP A 82 -4.42 -12.78 -6.62
C ASP A 82 -5.22 -11.99 -5.58
N ALA A 83 -4.56 -11.19 -4.74
CA ALA A 83 -5.18 -10.35 -3.72
C ALA A 83 -4.29 -9.16 -3.34
N CYS A 84 -4.92 -8.14 -2.75
CA CYS A 84 -4.25 -6.99 -2.13
C CYS A 84 -4.51 -6.98 -0.63
N ILE A 85 -3.48 -6.68 0.15
CA ILE A 85 -3.58 -6.38 1.58
C ILE A 85 -3.26 -4.90 1.74
N ILE A 86 -4.18 -4.14 2.34
CA ILE A 86 -4.05 -2.71 2.58
C ILE A 86 -3.88 -2.49 4.08
N GLU A 87 -2.76 -1.90 4.47
CA GLU A 87 -2.60 -1.35 5.81
C GLU A 87 -3.21 0.05 5.82
N HIS A 88 -4.22 0.26 6.65
CA HIS A 88 -4.88 1.55 6.83
C HIS A 88 -4.53 2.17 8.17
N GLU A 89 -3.93 3.34 8.13
CA GLU A 89 -3.75 4.22 9.29
C GLU A 89 -4.17 5.64 8.92
N PHE A 90 -4.76 6.35 9.88
CA PHE A 90 -5.06 7.76 9.72
C PHE A 90 -3.76 8.53 9.41
N GLY A 91 -3.77 9.26 8.29
CA GLY A 91 -2.69 10.18 7.91
C GLY A 91 -1.65 9.64 6.93
N ILE A 92 -1.69 8.36 6.53
CA ILE A 92 -0.73 7.80 5.54
C ILE A 92 -1.23 7.88 4.09
N TYR A 93 -2.51 8.14 3.90
CA TYR A 93 -3.13 8.32 2.58
C TYR A 93 -3.45 9.80 2.35
N GLY A 94 -3.23 10.28 1.13
CA GLY A 94 -3.52 11.66 0.77
C GLY A 94 -5.00 11.92 0.47
N GLY A 95 -5.29 13.20 0.26
CA GLY A 95 -6.66 13.71 0.15
C GLY A 95 -7.31 13.89 1.52
N GLU A 96 -8.42 14.61 1.55
CA GLU A 96 -9.20 14.81 2.77
C GLU A 96 -9.60 13.46 3.37
N SER A 97 -9.31 13.23 4.66
CA SER A 97 -9.57 11.96 5.34
C SER A 97 -9.03 10.71 4.62
N GLY A 98 -7.99 10.82 3.80
CA GLY A 98 -7.44 9.70 3.02
C GLY A 98 -8.23 9.36 1.74
N LEU A 99 -9.03 10.29 1.21
CA LEU A 99 -9.89 10.10 0.03
C LEU A 99 -9.19 9.43 -1.18
N TYR A 100 -7.88 9.65 -1.37
CA TYR A 100 -7.16 9.04 -2.49
C TYR A 100 -7.08 7.51 -2.39
N LEU A 101 -7.14 6.94 -1.19
CA LEU A 101 -7.25 5.50 -1.01
C LEU A 101 -8.54 4.95 -1.65
N LEU A 102 -9.67 5.64 -1.49
CA LEU A 102 -10.94 5.20 -2.09
C LEU A 102 -10.85 5.17 -3.62
N THR A 103 -10.11 6.12 -4.20
CA THR A 103 -9.84 6.15 -5.66
C THR A 103 -9.03 4.93 -6.11
N LEU A 104 -8.00 4.54 -5.33
CA LEU A 104 -7.21 3.34 -5.57
C LEU A 104 -8.08 2.07 -5.46
N MET A 105 -8.81 1.92 -4.36
CA MET A 105 -9.65 0.75 -4.09
C MET A 105 -10.75 0.56 -5.13
N ALA A 106 -11.41 1.64 -5.55
CA ALA A 106 -12.46 1.59 -6.57
C ALA A 106 -11.96 1.13 -7.95
N ARG A 107 -10.65 1.27 -8.22
CA ARG A 107 -10.03 0.93 -9.51
C ARG A 107 -9.35 -0.44 -9.51
N ILE A 108 -8.95 -0.96 -8.35
CA ILE A 108 -8.39 -2.31 -8.23
C ILE A 108 -9.48 -3.35 -8.54
N ASN A 109 -9.21 -4.25 -9.48
CA ASN A 109 -10.14 -5.33 -9.88
C ASN A 109 -9.82 -6.68 -9.22
N LYS A 110 -9.00 -6.65 -8.17
CA LYS A 110 -8.56 -7.81 -7.38
C LYS A 110 -9.22 -7.79 -6.00
N PRO A 111 -9.38 -8.94 -5.33
CA PRO A 111 -9.82 -9.00 -3.94
C PRO A 111 -8.96 -8.12 -3.02
N ILE A 112 -9.59 -7.33 -2.16
CA ILE A 112 -8.93 -6.45 -1.20
C ILE A 112 -9.25 -6.90 0.22
N ILE A 113 -8.21 -7.08 1.03
CA ILE A 113 -8.27 -7.20 2.48
C ILE A 113 -7.72 -5.90 3.06
N THR A 114 -8.44 -5.27 3.98
CA THR A 114 -7.98 -4.04 4.65
C THR A 114 -7.81 -4.30 6.13
N ILE A 115 -6.65 -3.92 6.67
CA ILE A 115 -6.34 -3.95 8.11
C ILE A 115 -6.42 -2.51 8.61
N LEU A 116 -7.38 -2.24 9.49
CA LEU A 116 -7.64 -0.91 10.04
C LEU A 116 -6.89 -0.76 11.38
N HIS A 117 -5.80 0.02 11.38
CA HIS A 117 -5.02 0.32 12.59
C HIS A 117 -5.63 1.47 13.38
N THR A 118 -5.96 2.55 12.67
CA THR A 118 -6.69 3.69 13.21
C THR A 118 -7.68 4.20 12.17
N VAL A 119 -8.83 4.68 12.65
CA VAL A 119 -9.89 5.26 11.83
C VAL A 119 -10.40 6.54 12.47
N LEU A 120 -10.77 7.51 11.64
CA LEU A 120 -11.43 8.72 12.12
C LEU A 120 -12.81 8.37 12.67
N LYS A 121 -13.16 8.94 13.83
CA LYS A 121 -14.51 8.82 14.39
C LYS A 121 -15.57 9.46 13.50
N GLN A 122 -15.19 10.55 12.81
CA GLN A 122 -16.05 11.33 11.92
C GLN A 122 -15.23 11.74 10.69
N PRO A 123 -15.09 10.86 9.68
CA PRO A 123 -14.41 11.22 8.44
C PRO A 123 -15.26 12.21 7.62
N SER A 124 -14.60 13.12 6.89
CA SER A 124 -15.23 14.05 5.94
C SER A 124 -14.56 13.99 4.57
N TYR A 125 -15.33 14.30 3.53
CA TYR A 125 -14.87 14.50 2.17
C TYR A 125 -15.82 15.53 1.53
N ILE A 126 -15.49 16.82 1.60
CA ILE A 126 -16.33 17.91 1.07
C ILE A 126 -15.59 18.65 -0.03
#